data_AF-A0A8X6QA47-F1
#
_entry.id   AF-A0A8X6QA47-F1
#
_cell.length_a   1.000
_cell.length_b   1.000
_cell.length_c   1.000
_cell.angle_alpha   90.00
_cell.angle_beta   90.00
_cell.angle_gamma   90.00
#
_symmetry.space_group_name_H-M   'P 1'
#
loop_
_entity.id
_entity.type
_entity.pdbx_description
1 polymer ?
#
loop_
_entity_poly.entity_id
_entity_poly.type
_entity_poly.pdbx_seq_one_letter_code
_entity_poly.pdbx_strand_id
1 'polypeptide(L)'
;MVSTEKTDIFSLVYAMRCIGKGAESAVMFCGIMNLPPPPTKFTKFNNILLQAARETCEESMAEAVHEAVEENEGGRDIAVAVDGS
;
A
#
# COMPACT_ATOMS: atom_id res chain seq x y z
N MET A 1 -15.18 18.60 30.35
CA MET A 1 -14.36 17.37 30.45
C MET A 1 -14.98 16.36 29.51
N VAL A 2 -14.42 16.20 28.30
CA VAL A 2 -14.90 15.20 27.34
C VAL A 2 -14.41 13.85 27.83
N SER A 3 -15.33 12.98 28.23
CA SER A 3 -15.05 11.58 28.51
C SER A 3 -14.31 10.97 27.32
N THR A 4 -13.08 10.54 27.54
CA THR A 4 -12.30 9.67 26.64
C THR A 4 -12.95 8.28 26.64
N GLU A 5 -14.13 8.20 26.05
CA GLU A 5 -14.75 6.96 25.63
C GLU A 5 -13.82 6.35 24.56
N LYS A 6 -13.46 5.08 24.74
CA LYS A 6 -12.43 4.35 23.98
C LYS A 6 -12.57 4.60 22.48
N THR A 7 -11.81 5.56 21.95
CA THR A 7 -11.73 5.76 20.51
C THR A 7 -10.94 4.59 19.95
N ASP A 8 -11.60 3.69 19.22
CA ASP A 8 -10.97 2.52 18.63
C ASP A 8 -9.88 2.96 17.65
N ILE A 9 -8.63 2.86 18.09
CA ILE A 9 -7.49 3.37 17.32
C ILE A 9 -7.30 2.63 15.99
N PHE A 10 -7.86 1.42 15.89
CA PHE A 10 -7.95 0.66 14.64
C PHE A 10 -8.87 1.33 13.62
N SER A 11 -10.00 1.90 14.06
CA SER A 11 -10.94 2.63 13.21
C SER A 11 -10.30 3.92 12.68
N LEU A 12 -9.50 4.61 13.52
CA LEU A 12 -8.74 5.79 13.09
C LEU A 12 -7.71 5.48 11.99
N VAL A 13 -6.92 4.41 12.16
CA VAL A 13 -5.92 4.00 11.16
C VAL A 13 -6.60 3.59 9.84
N TYR A 14 -7.72 2.87 9.92
CA TYR A 14 -8.50 2.49 8.75
C TYR A 14 -9.06 3.72 8.02
N ALA A 15 -9.67 4.65 8.75
CA ALA A 15 -10.19 5.90 8.17
C ALA A 15 -9.09 6.70 7.46
N MET A 16 -7.91 6.82 8.06
CA MET A 16 -6.76 7.49 7.46
C MET A 16 -6.33 6.80 6.14
N ARG A 17 -6.31 5.46 6.11
CA ARG A 17 -6.03 4.69 4.89
C ARG A 17 -7.07 4.93 3.79
N CYS A 18 -8.36 5.00 4.13
CA CYS A 18 -9.43 5.27 3.17
C CYS A 18 -9.33 6.66 2.50
N ILE A 19 -8.88 7.67 3.24
CA ILE A 19 -8.65 9.02 2.70
C ILE A 19 -7.27 9.18 2.02
N GLY A 20 -6.52 8.09 1.88
CA GLY A 20 -5.18 8.11 1.29
C GLY A 20 -4.13 8.83 2.15
N LYS A 21 -4.39 9.01 3.45
CA LYS A 21 -3.44 9.58 4.40
C LYS A 21 -2.75 8.45 5.17
N GLY A 22 -1.44 8.34 5.00
CA GLY A 22 -0.65 7.27 5.61
C GLY A 22 -0.62 7.32 7.13
N ALA A 23 0.04 6.33 7.72
CA ALA A 23 0.20 6.21 9.17
C ALA A 23 0.84 7.46 9.81
N GLU A 24 1.74 8.14 9.11
CA GLU A 24 2.37 9.40 9.57
C GLU A 24 1.34 10.49 9.89
N SER A 25 0.30 10.63 9.06
CA SER A 25 -0.78 11.59 9.31
C SER A 25 -1.64 11.20 10.52
N ALA A 26 -1.83 9.90 10.74
CA ALA A 26 -2.53 9.38 11.91
C ALA A 26 -1.74 9.67 13.21
N VAL A 27 -0.41 9.52 13.18
CA VAL A 27 0.47 9.84 14.32
C VAL A 27 0.40 11.33 14.65
N MET A 28 0.51 12.19 13.65
CA MET A 28 0.41 13.64 13.83
C MET A 28 -0.96 14.04 14.41
N PHE A 29 -2.04 13.47 13.87
CA PHE A 29 -3.40 13.72 14.36
C PHE A 29 -3.58 13.27 15.81
N CYS A 30 -3.09 12.08 16.18
CA CYS A 30 -3.12 11.62 17.57
C CYS A 30 -2.36 12.58 18.49
N GLY A 31 -1.20 13.08 18.06
CA GLY A 31 -0.42 14.08 18.82
C GLY A 31 -1.16 15.38 19.04
N ILE A 32 -1.85 15.92 18.02
CA ILE A 32 -2.66 17.14 18.12
C ILE A 32 -3.86 16.93 19.06
N MET A 33 -4.49 15.77 18.97
CA MET A 33 -5.71 15.45 19.72
C MET A 33 -5.45 14.88 21.12
N ASN A 34 -4.19 14.78 21.54
CA ASN A 34 -3.75 14.14 22.79
C ASN A 34 -4.32 12.70 22.95
N LEU A 35 -4.37 11.97 21.84
CA LEU A 35 -4.81 10.57 21.75
C LEU A 35 -3.59 9.64 21.88
N PRO A 36 -3.79 8.37 22.31
CA PRO A 36 -2.73 7.38 22.26
C PRO A 36 -2.19 7.21 20.83
N PRO A 37 -0.90 6.87 20.67
CA PRO A 37 -0.29 6.72 19.35
C PRO A 37 -0.86 5.49 18.62
N PRO A 38 -1.02 5.56 17.28
CA PRO A 38 -1.56 4.45 16.51
C PRO A 38 -0.63 3.23 16.53
N PRO A 39 -1.16 2.00 16.40
CA PRO A 39 -0.35 0.78 16.41
C PRO A 39 0.64 0.72 15.25
N THR A 40 1.93 0.50 15.55
CA THR A 40 3.02 0.42 14.55
C THR A 40 3.25 -0.98 13.98
N LYS A 41 2.60 -2.01 14.54
CA LYS A 41 2.78 -3.42 14.13
C LYS A 41 2.45 -3.67 12.65
N PHE A 42 1.53 -2.88 12.08
CA PHE A 42 1.12 -2.99 10.68
C PHE A 42 2.24 -2.65 9.69
N THR A 43 3.21 -1.82 10.07
CA THR A 43 4.32 -1.44 9.20
C THR A 43 5.16 -2.65 8.79
N LYS A 44 5.43 -3.57 9.73
CA LYS A 44 6.19 -4.79 9.44
C LYS A 44 5.46 -5.68 8.44
N PHE A 45 4.16 -5.90 8.63
CA PHE A 45 3.36 -6.73 7.73
C PHE A 45 3.21 -6.09 6.35
N ASN A 46 3.00 -4.77 6.29
CA ASN A 46 2.94 -4.04 5.03
C ASN A 46 4.24 -4.18 4.23
N ASN A 47 5.41 -4.14 4.87
CA ASN A 47 6.68 -4.32 4.18
C ASN A 47 6.84 -5.72 3.60
N ILE A 48 6.44 -6.76 4.34
CA ILE A 48 6.47 -8.15 3.85
C ILE A 48 5.52 -8.31 2.67
N LEU A 49 4.28 -7.83 2.80
CA LEU A 49 3.29 -7.90 1.72
C LEU A 49 3.72 -7.10 0.49
N LEU A 50 4.29 -5.91 0.69
CA LEU A 50 4.80 -5.08 -0.39
C LEU A 50 5.95 -5.77 -1.12
N GLN A 51 6.87 -6.39 -0.39
CA GLN A 51 7.99 -7.12 -0.98
C GLN A 51 7.49 -8.32 -1.79
N ALA A 52 6.61 -9.14 -1.22
CA ALA A 52 6.04 -10.29 -1.90
C ALA A 52 5.25 -9.89 -3.16
N ALA A 53 4.39 -8.86 -3.06
CA ALA A 53 3.65 -8.35 -4.20
C ALA A 53 4.58 -7.81 -5.29
N ARG A 54 5.64 -7.10 -4.89
CA ARG A 54 6.64 -6.57 -5.82
C ARG A 54 7.37 -7.68 -6.56
N GLU A 55 7.86 -8.69 -5.85
CA GLU A 55 8.54 -9.85 -6.44
C GLU A 55 7.63 -10.55 -7.45
N THR A 56 6.39 -10.86 -7.08
CA THR A 56 5.42 -11.48 -7.99
C THR A 56 5.11 -10.61 -9.20
N CYS A 57 4.98 -9.28 -9.03
CA CYS A 57 4.73 -8.38 -10.16
C CYS A 57 5.96 -8.26 -11.09
N GLU A 58 7.17 -8.22 -10.54
CA GLU A 58 8.40 -8.16 -11.32
C GLU A 58 8.60 -9.45 -12.13
N GLU A 59 8.38 -10.62 -11.52
CA GLU A 59 8.42 -11.93 -12.19
C GLU A 59 7.37 -12.03 -13.28
N SER A 60 6.11 -11.73 -12.95
CA SER A 60 4.99 -11.79 -13.91
C SER A 60 5.20 -10.85 -15.10
N MET A 61 5.72 -9.64 -14.87
CA MET A 61 6.00 -8.70 -15.96
C MET A 61 7.18 -9.15 -16.82
N ALA A 62 8.20 -9.78 -16.24
CA ALA A 62 9.31 -10.35 -17.00
C ALA A 62 8.85 -11.52 -17.90
N GLU A 63 8.00 -12.40 -17.38
CA GLU A 63 7.37 -13.47 -18.16
C GLU A 63 6.50 -12.91 -19.29
N ALA A 64 5.63 -11.94 -19.00
CA ALA A 64 4.79 -11.31 -20.01
C ALA A 64 5.59 -10.62 -21.13
N VAL A 65 6.72 -10.00 -20.82
CA VAL A 65 7.62 -9.43 -21.84
C VAL A 65 8.26 -10.53 -22.68
N HIS A 66 8.66 -11.66 -22.08
CA HIS A 66 9.23 -12.77 -22.83
C HIS A 66 8.22 -13.34 -23.84
N GLU A 67 7.00 -13.62 -23.38
CA GLU A 67 5.89 -14.07 -24.23
C GLU A 67 5.58 -13.07 -25.35
N ALA A 68 5.53 -11.78 -25.03
CA ALA A 68 5.25 -10.74 -26.02
C ALA A 68 6.36 -10.61 -27.09
N VAL A 69 7.62 -10.90 -26.76
CA VAL A 69 8.72 -10.94 -27.75
C VAL A 69 8.61 -12.16 -28.66
N GLU A 70 8.23 -13.33 -28.11
CA GLU A 70 8.04 -14.55 -28.90
C GLU A 70 6.89 -14.38 -29.90
N GLU A 71 5.76 -13.83 -29.47
CA GLU A 71 4.59 -13.55 -30.32
C GLU A 71 4.88 -12.47 -31.38
N ASN A 72 5.82 -11.55 -31.11
CA ASN A 72 6.20 -10.49 -32.04
C ASN A 72 7.38 -10.87 -32.94
N GLU A 73 7.58 -12.17 -33.22
CA GLU A 73 8.65 -12.70 -34.09
C GLU A 73 10.07 -12.24 -33.68
N GLY A 74 10.29 -12.01 -32.39
CA GLY A 74 11.55 -11.51 -31.85
C GLY A 74 11.69 -9.97 -31.84
N GLY A 75 10.67 -9.24 -32.31
CA GLY A 75 10.60 -7.79 -32.24
C GLY A 75 10.45 -7.29 -30.79
N ARG A 76 11.31 -6.37 -30.38
CA ARG A 76 11.39 -5.88 -28.98
C ARG A 76 10.72 -4.52 -28.74
N ASP A 77 10.17 -3.90 -29.79
CA ASP A 77 9.45 -2.64 -29.70
C ASP A 77 8.03 -2.88 -29.16
N ILE A 78 7.95 -3.15 -27.85
CA ILE A 78 6.71 -3.50 -27.15
C ILE A 78 6.31 -2.33 -26.25
N ALA A 79 5.08 -1.84 -26.41
CA ALA A 79 4.50 -0.81 -25.56
C ALA A 79 3.34 -1.40 -24.75
N VAL A 80 3.33 -1.14 -23.45
CA VAL A 80 2.29 -1.61 -22.53
C VAL A 80 1.54 -0.40 -21.99
N ALA A 81 0.21 -0.43 -22.08
CA ALA A 81 -0.67 0.53 -21.43
C ALA A 81 -1.37 -0.17 -20.25
N VAL A 82 -1.30 0.43 -19.06
CA VAL A 82 -1.92 -0.12 -17.85
C VAL A 82 -2.85 0.94 -17.29
N ASP A 83 -4.15 0.62 -17.16
CA ASP A 83 -5.11 1.42 -16.42
C ASP A 83 -5.38 0.78 -15.05
N GLY A 84 -5.50 1.61 -14.02
CA GLY A 84 -5.74 1.18 -12.64
C GLY A 84 -7.22 1.14 -12.30
N SER A 85 -8.03 0.50 -13.15
CA SER A 85 -9.49 0.37 -12.99
C SER A 85 -9.90 -0.74 -12.01
#